data_AF-A0A7S7TSI8-F1
#
_entry.id   AF-A0A7S7TSI8-F1
#
_cell.length_a   1.000
_cell.length_b   1.000
_cell.length_c   1.000
_cell.angle_alpha   90.00
_cell.angle_beta   90.00
_cell.angle_gamma   90.00
#
_symmetry.space_group_name_H-M   'P 1'
#
loop_
_entity.id
_entity.type
_entity.pdbx_description
1 polymer ?
#
loop_
_entity_poly.entity_id
_entity_poly.type
_entity_poly.pdbx_seq_one_letter_code
_entity_poly.pdbx_strand_id
1 'polypeptide(L)' 'MHETRRNIVVEGVDVYGLLGKEFRIGAVRLRGSEPTKPCHIPSAVAGKIGFAEAYRDTGGVRAEVLSDGTISIGDLVQAD' A
#
# COMPACT_ATOMS: atom_id res chain seq x y z
N MET A 1 6.21 9.97 -7.48
CA MET A 1 6.09 9.16 -6.25
C MET A 1 5.70 9.97 -5.01
N HIS A 2 6.11 11.24 -4.84
CA HIS A 2 5.76 12.06 -3.66
C HIS A 2 4.30 12.53 -3.54
N GLU A 3 3.46 12.22 -4.53
CA GLU A 3 2.08 12.71 -4.58
C GLU A 3 1.08 11.72 -3.94
N THR A 4 1.55 10.51 -3.59
CA THR A 4 0.73 9.46 -3.00
C THR A 4 1.11 9.29 -1.54
N ARG A 5 0.15 9.34 -0.62
CA ARG A 5 0.35 9.16 0.84
C ARG A 5 0.51 7.69 1.24
N ARG A 6 1.29 6.94 0.47
CA ARG A 6 1.56 5.52 0.75
C ARG A 6 2.59 5.45 1.89
N ASN A 7 2.32 4.59 2.87
CA ASN A 7 3.25 4.39 3.99
C ASN A 7 4.44 3.52 3.57
N ILE A 8 4.20 2.54 2.70
CA ILE A 8 5.20 1.57 2.24
C ILE A 8 5.08 1.43 0.72
N VAL A 9 6.22 1.38 0.04
CA VAL A 9 6.33 1.09 -1.39
C VAL A 9 7.23 -0.13 -1.54
N VAL A 10 6.78 -1.09 -2.33
CA VAL A 10 7.49 -2.36 -2.57
C VAL A 10 7.70 -2.55 -4.07
N GLU A 11 8.73 -3.30 -4.43
CA GLU A 11 9.07 -3.64 -5.81
C GLU A 11 9.05 -5.16 -6.00
N GLY A 12 8.61 -5.62 -7.17
CA GLY A 12 8.60 -7.05 -7.51
C GLY A 12 7.53 -7.89 -6.81
N VAL A 13 6.56 -7.25 -6.14
CA VAL A 13 5.50 -7.91 -5.37
C VAL A 13 4.13 -7.60 -5.97
N ASP A 14 3.33 -8.63 -6.21
CA ASP A 14 1.90 -8.47 -6.50
C ASP A 14 1.14 -8.14 -5.21
N VAL A 15 1.00 -6.84 -4.95
CA VAL A 15 0.30 -6.34 -3.75
C VAL A 15 -1.19 -6.70 -3.74
N TYR A 16 -1.82 -6.90 -4.90
CA TYR A 16 -3.23 -7.28 -4.98
C TYR A 16 -3.42 -8.76 -4.64
N GLY A 17 -2.42 -9.60 -4.91
CA GLY A 17 -2.39 -11.00 -4.48
C GLY A 17 -2.36 -11.22 -2.95
N LEU A 18 -2.10 -10.15 -2.17
CA LEU A 18 -2.10 -10.15 -0.71
C LEU A 18 -3.49 -9.84 -0.10
N LEU A 19 -4.48 -9.48 -0.92
CA LEU A 19 -5.83 -9.18 -0.44
C LEU A 19 -6.44 -10.40 0.27
N GLY A 20 -6.96 -10.17 1.48
CA GLY A 20 -7.54 -11.18 2.35
C GLY A 20 -6.54 -12.09 3.06
N LYS A 21 -5.24 -12.01 2.70
CA LYS A 21 -4.18 -12.89 3.20
C LYS A 21 -3.31 -12.20 4.25
N GLU A 22 -2.74 -13.02 5.12
CA GLU A 22 -1.66 -12.60 6.01
C GLU A 22 -0.33 -12.68 5.28
N PHE A 23 0.54 -11.71 5.57
CA PHE A 23 1.88 -11.63 5.06
C PHE A 23 2.77 -10.90 6.06
N ARG A 24 4.07 -10.96 5.84
CA ARG A 24 5.07 -10.29 6.66
C ARG A 24 5.89 -9.31 5.85
N ILE A 25 6.26 -8.21 6.50
CA ILE A 25 7.31 -7.30 6.05
C ILE A 25 8.27 -7.14 7.23
N GLY A 26 9.50 -7.63 7.07
CA GLY A 26 10.47 -7.66 8.16
C GLY A 26 9.93 -8.46 9.36
N ALA A 27 9.86 -7.81 10.52
CA ALA A 27 9.35 -8.43 11.75
C ALA A 27 7.83 -8.28 11.96
N VAL A 28 7.12 -7.55 11.09
CA VAL A 28 5.71 -7.19 11.30
C VAL A 28 4.79 -8.09 10.47
N ARG A 29 3.77 -8.67 11.11
CA ARG A 29 2.67 -9.37 10.43
C ARG A 29 1.58 -8.39 10.06
N LEU A 30 1.11 -8.50 8.82
CA LEU A 30 0.05 -7.69 8.26
C LEU A 30 -0.99 -8.57 7.57
N ARG A 31 -2.20 -8.04 7.41
CA ARG A 31 -3.25 -8.66 6.58
C ARG A 31 -3.74 -7.69 5.54
N GLY A 32 -3.74 -8.07 4.26
CA GLY A 32 -4.30 -7.23 3.20
C GLY A 32 -5.81 -7.12 3.38
N SER A 33 -6.33 -5.92 3.63
CA SER A 33 -7.75 -5.72 3.92
C SER A 33 -8.54 -5.38 2.67
N GLU A 34 -8.16 -4.33 1.94
CA GLU A 34 -8.91 -3.85 0.78
C GLU A 34 -8.06 -3.00 -0.19
N PRO A 35 -8.47 -2.90 -1.46
CA PRO A 35 -7.87 -1.97 -2.40
C PRO A 35 -7.97 -0.50 -1.94
N THR A 36 -6.91 0.26 -2.18
CA THR A 36 -6.93 1.71 -2.01
C THR A 36 -7.62 2.35 -3.20
N LYS A 37 -8.90 2.70 -3.03
CA LYS A 37 -9.65 3.44 -4.03
C LYS A 37 -9.11 4.87 -4.13
N PRO A 38 -8.93 5.41 -5.34
CA PRO A 38 -8.57 6.81 -5.49
C PRO A 38 -9.66 7.71 -4.91
N CYS A 39 -9.24 8.78 -4.24
CA CYS A 39 -10.14 9.85 -3.81
C CYS A 39 -9.65 11.20 -4.37
N HIS A 40 -10.48 12.22 -4.24
CA HIS A 40 -10.17 13.58 -4.75
C HIS A 40 -9.23 14.37 -3.82
N ILE A 41 -9.00 13.90 -2.59
CA ILE A 41 -8.22 14.62 -1.59
C ILE A 41 -6.76 14.85 -2.03
N PRO A 42 -6.02 13.84 -2.57
CA PRO A 42 -4.67 14.06 -3.07
C PRO A 42 -4.62 15.08 -4.23
N SER A 43 -5.59 15.05 -5.15
CA SER A 43 -5.73 16.03 -6.24
C SER A 43 -5.84 17.46 -5.71
N ALA A 44 -6.70 17.66 -4.71
CA ALA A 44 -6.97 18.96 -4.12
C ALA A 44 -5.74 19.51 -3.39
N VAL A 45 -5.00 18.66 -2.66
CA VAL A 45 -3.78 19.06 -1.95
C VAL A 45 -2.61 19.33 -2.91
N ALA A 46 -2.48 18.55 -3.99
CA ALA A 46 -1.40 18.72 -4.96
C ALA A 46 -1.68 19.81 -6.01
N GLY A 47 -2.90 20.37 -6.05
CA GLY A 47 -3.32 21.32 -7.08
C GLY A 47 -3.36 20.70 -8.48
N LYS A 48 -3.56 19.38 -8.59
CA LYS A 48 -3.49 18.63 -9.85
C LYS A 48 -4.81 17.93 -10.14
N ILE A 49 -5.29 18.06 -11.37
CA ILE A 49 -6.47 17.37 -11.90
C ILE A 49 -6.07 16.01 -12.50
N GLY A 50 -6.96 15.01 -12.40
CA GLY A 50 -6.75 13.69 -13.02
C GLY A 50 -6.08 12.63 -12.13
N PHE A 51 -5.78 12.91 -10.85
CA PHE A 51 -5.18 11.92 -9.94
C PHE A 51 -6.03 10.65 -9.82
N ALA A 52 -7.35 10.79 -9.70
CA ALA A 52 -8.23 9.64 -9.55
C ALA A 52 -8.25 8.74 -10.79
N GLU A 53 -8.06 9.33 -11.97
CA GLU A 53 -7.96 8.61 -13.25
C GLU A 53 -6.61 7.89 -13.36
N ALA A 54 -5.52 8.59 -13.01
CA ALA A 54 -4.16 8.07 -13.07
C ALA A 54 -3.88 6.90 -12.12
N TYR A 55 -4.61 6.83 -11.00
CA TYR A 55 -4.41 5.83 -9.95
C TYR A 55 -5.61 4.87 -9.76
N ARG A 56 -6.54 4.82 -10.73
CA ARG A 56 -7.77 4.02 -10.66
C ARG A 56 -7.53 2.56 -10.25
N ASP A 57 -6.49 1.95 -10.82
CA ASP A 57 -6.15 0.53 -10.61
C ASP A 57 -4.74 0.34 -10.05
N THR A 58 -4.09 1.42 -9.61
CA THR A 58 -2.70 1.40 -9.08
C THR A 58 -2.58 2.05 -7.70
N GLY A 59 -3.70 2.20 -7.00
CA GLY A 59 -3.75 2.75 -5.65
C GLY A 59 -2.99 1.91 -4.61
N GLY A 60 -2.81 0.61 -4.86
CA GLY A 60 -2.24 -0.35 -3.91
C GLY A 60 -3.28 -0.91 -2.94
N VAL A 61 -2.83 -1.52 -1.86
CA VAL A 61 -3.69 -2.16 -0.85
C VAL A 61 -3.52 -1.53 0.53
N ARG A 62 -4.60 -1.47 1.30
CA ARG A 62 -4.54 -1.24 2.74
C ARG A 62 -4.27 -2.57 3.44
N ALA A 63 -3.58 -2.49 4.57
CA ALA A 63 -3.31 -3.64 5.39
C ALA A 63 -3.56 -3.33 6.87
N GLU A 64 -4.05 -4.32 7.59
CA GLU A 64 -4.18 -4.31 9.04
C GLU A 64 -2.88 -4.81 9.67
N VAL A 65 -2.44 -4.16 10.74
CA VAL A 65 -1.25 -4.58 11.49
C VAL A 65 -1.66 -5.61 12.53
N LEU A 66 -1.10 -6.81 12.46
CA LEU A 66 -1.43 -7.94 13.32
C LEU A 66 -0.41 -8.18 14.44
N SER A 67 0.78 -7.57 14.35
CA SER A 67 1.80 -7.65 15.39
C SER A 67 2.64 -6.38 15.46
N ASP A 68 3.20 -6.12 16.65
CA ASP A 68 4.20 -5.08 16.83
C ASP A 68 5.53 -5.46 16.17
N GLY A 69 6.36 -4.46 15.87
CA GLY A 69 7.69 -4.65 15.33
C GLY A 69 8.21 -3.41 14.60
N THR A 70 9.31 -3.58 13.87
CA THR A 70 9.90 -2.53 13.04
C THR A 70 10.01 -3.02 11.60
N ILE A 71 9.65 -2.14 10.67
CA ILE A 71 9.86 -2.32 9.23
C ILE A 71 10.97 -1.36 8.81
N SER A 72 11.98 -1.88 8.11
CA SER A 72 13.11 -1.13 7.59
C SER A 72 13.15 -1.19 6.06
N ILE A 73 13.81 -0.21 5.44
CA ILE A 73 14.06 -0.24 3.99
C ILE A 73 14.90 -1.48 3.65
N GLY A 74 14.46 -2.24 2.65
CA GLY A 74 15.08 -3.49 2.24
C GLY A 74 14.43 -4.75 2.83
N ASP A 75 13.51 -4.61 3.78
CA ASP A 75 12.73 -5.74 4.28
C ASP A 75 11.87 -6.35 3.17
N LEU A 76 11.95 -7.67 3.04
CA LEU A 76 11.21 -8.42 2.03
C LEU A 76 9.75 -8.63 2.44
N VAL A 77 8.86 -8.63 1.46
CA VAL A 77 7.47 -9.07 1.62
C VAL A 77 7.42 -10.58 1.49
N GLN A 78 6.87 -11.27 2.49
CA GLN A 78 6.70 -12.72 2.49
C GLN A 78 5.23 -13.05 2.73
N ALA A 79 4.58 -13.66 1.74
CA ALA A 79 3.26 -14.24 1.94
C ALA A 79 3.41 -15.58 2.67
N ASP A 80 2.54 -15.85 3.63
CA ASP A 80 2.42 -17.18 4.24
C ASP A 80 1.69 -18.16 3.30
#